data_AF-O27943-F1
#
_entry.id   AF-O27943-F1
#
_cell.length_a   1.000
_cell.length_b   1.000
_cell.length_c   1.000
_cell.angle_alpha   90.00
_cell.angle_beta   90.00
_cell.angle_gamma   90.00
#
_symmetry.space_group_name_H-M   'P 1'
#
loop_
_entity.id
_entity.type
_entity.pdbx_description
1 polymer ?
#
loop_
_entity_poly.entity_id
_entity_poly.type
_entity_poly.pdbx_seq_one_letter_code
_entity_poly.pdbx_strand_id
1 'polypeptide(L)'
;MLAIKNTVYEVVETPKYITMYESYQNREKSYRMKIASATGWRKDAIKNLMKKLKIQEKTDDVEKAMRIYVAIKVLNSMKRAEQRYKLVDTVLNLPPEEVFFWA
;
A
#
# COMPACT_ATOMS: atom_id res chain seq x y z
N MET A 1 2.55 -1.86 -13.02
CA MET A 1 2.42 -0.38 -13.09
C MET A 1 3.78 0.22 -13.42
N LEU A 2 3.96 0.96 -14.54
CA LEU A 2 5.24 1.65 -14.80
C LEU A 2 5.39 2.81 -13.81
N ALA A 3 6.58 2.97 -13.21
CA ALA A 3 6.90 4.15 -12.41
C ALA A 3 6.87 5.39 -13.31
N ILE A 4 5.80 6.19 -13.23
CA ILE A 4 5.68 7.43 -13.98
C ILE A 4 6.38 8.53 -13.17
N LYS A 5 7.31 9.26 -13.79
CA LYS A 5 7.91 10.44 -13.18
C LYS A 5 6.80 11.40 -12.72
N ASN A 6 6.88 11.84 -11.45
CA ASN A 6 5.86 12.65 -10.75
C ASN A 6 4.65 11.89 -10.19
N THR A 7 4.71 10.57 -10.07
CA THR A 7 3.73 9.80 -9.28
C THR A 7 4.15 9.75 -7.80
N VAL A 8 3.20 10.04 -6.91
CA VAL A 8 3.34 9.92 -5.46
C VAL A 8 2.20 9.06 -4.94
N TYR A 9 2.53 8.13 -4.05
CA TYR A 9 1.56 7.30 -3.36
C TYR A 9 1.28 7.87 -1.98
N GLU A 10 0.00 8.04 -1.65
CA GLU A 10 -0.45 8.61 -0.39
C GLU A 10 -1.35 7.59 0.33
N VAL A 11 -1.09 7.39 1.62
CA VAL A 11 -1.90 6.57 2.49
C VAL A 11 -2.61 7.47 3.49
N VAL A 12 -3.94 7.56 3.35
CA VAL A 12 -4.79 8.39 4.21
C VAL A 12 -5.49 7.50 5.24
N GLU A 13 -5.29 7.82 6.51
CA GLU A 13 -5.99 7.18 7.62
C GLU A 13 -7.26 7.96 7.99
N THR A 14 -8.36 7.24 8.12
CA THR A 14 -9.61 7.70 8.73
C THR A 14 -9.93 6.81 9.95
N PRO A 15 -10.89 7.17 10.82
CA PRO A 15 -11.27 6.31 11.94
C PRO A 15 -11.60 4.88 11.52
N LYS A 16 -12.26 4.69 10.36
CA LYS A 16 -12.74 3.38 9.88
C LYS A 16 -11.84 2.70 8.85
N TYR A 17 -11.06 3.45 8.08
CA TYR A 17 -10.34 2.95 6.91
C TYR A 17 -8.93 3.48 6.83
N ILE A 18 -8.04 2.70 6.20
CA ILE A 18 -6.83 3.20 5.58
C ILE A 18 -7.03 3.10 4.07
N THR A 19 -6.78 4.18 3.35
CA THR A 19 -6.98 4.26 1.90
C THR A 19 -5.70 4.69 1.24
N MET A 20 -5.29 3.94 0.23
CA MET A 20 -4.14 4.26 -0.60
C MET A 20 -4.60 4.94 -1.88
N TYR A 21 -3.95 6.04 -2.19
CA TYR A 21 -4.15 6.82 -3.39
C TYR A 21 -2.87 6.83 -4.22
N GLU A 22 -3.03 6.73 -5.53
CA GLU A 22 -2.01 7.14 -6.48
C GLU A 22 -2.33 8.56 -6.93
N SER A 23 -1.37 9.46 -6.79
CA SER A 23 -1.48 10.83 -7.28
C SER A 23 -0.40 11.08 -8.30
N TYR A 24 -0.75 11.75 -9.39
CA TYR A 24 0.18 12.19 -10.41
C TYR A 24 -0.03 13.67 -10.65
N GLN A 25 1.05 14.41 -10.81
CA GLN A 25 0.96 15.82 -11.15
C GLN A 25 2.09 16.22 -12.12
N ASN A 26 1.72 16.79 -13.27
CA ASN A 26 2.64 17.52 -14.13
C ASN A 26 2.01 18.89 -14.50
N ARG A 27 2.63 19.64 -15.42
CA ARG A 27 2.13 20.96 -15.84
C ARG A 27 0.78 20.92 -16.58
N GLU A 28 0.44 19.79 -17.20
CA GLU A 28 -0.72 19.65 -18.10
C GLU A 28 -1.86 18.83 -17.49
N LYS A 29 -1.56 17.90 -16.60
CA LYS A 29 -2.45 16.88 -16.07
C LYS A 29 -2.16 16.61 -14.61
N SER A 30 -3.24 16.49 -13.83
CA SER A 30 -3.20 15.99 -12.47
C SER A 30 -4.29 14.96 -12.28
N TYR A 31 -3.99 13.85 -11.61
CA TYR A 31 -5.00 12.93 -11.13
C TYR A 31 -4.70 12.47 -9.70
N ARG A 32 -5.76 12.07 -8.99
CA ARG A 32 -5.68 11.37 -7.72
C ARG A 32 -6.71 10.25 -7.72
N MET A 33 -6.24 9.02 -7.70
CA MET A 33 -7.07 7.83 -7.82
C MET A 33 -6.95 7.00 -6.55
N LYS A 34 -8.08 6.62 -5.96
CA LYS A 34 -8.11 5.59 -4.92
C LYS A 34 -7.75 4.25 -5.55
N ILE A 35 -6.67 3.64 -5.08
CA ILE A 35 -6.22 2.34 -5.61
C ILE A 35 -6.51 1.17 -4.67
N ALA A 36 -6.53 1.41 -3.35
CA ALA A 36 -6.80 0.36 -2.38
C ALA A 36 -7.38 0.91 -1.08
N SER A 37 -8.10 0.07 -0.33
CA SER A 37 -8.53 0.41 1.04
C SER A 37 -8.63 -0.82 1.92
N ALA A 38 -8.31 -0.67 3.20
CA ALA A 38 -8.47 -1.70 4.23
C ALA A 38 -9.22 -1.13 5.46
N THR A 39 -9.91 -2.00 6.19
CA THR A 39 -10.72 -1.65 7.38
C THR A 39 -10.54 -2.66 8.51
N GLY A 40 -10.96 -2.30 9.73
CA GLY A 40 -10.85 -3.14 10.93
C GLY A 40 -9.40 -3.56 11.18
N TRP A 41 -9.20 -4.80 11.62
CA TRP A 41 -7.86 -5.34 11.91
C TRP A 41 -6.87 -5.29 10.71
N ARG A 42 -7.37 -5.21 9.47
CA ARG A 42 -6.51 -5.05 8.28
C ARG A 42 -5.85 -3.68 8.25
N LYS A 43 -6.57 -2.64 8.72
CA LYS A 43 -6.02 -1.29 8.90
C LYS A 43 -4.80 -1.32 9.80
N ASP A 44 -4.89 -2.01 10.94
CA ASP A 44 -3.79 -2.11 11.90
C ASP A 44 -2.59 -2.86 11.33
N ALA A 45 -2.83 -3.91 10.54
CA ALA A 45 -1.77 -4.63 9.84
C ALA A 45 -1.03 -3.73 8.83
N ILE A 46 -1.75 -2.89 8.07
CA ILE A 46 -1.13 -1.92 7.15
C ILE A 46 -0.34 -0.86 7.91
N LYS A 47 -0.85 -0.34 9.03
CA LYS A 47 -0.08 0.61 9.86
C LYS A 47 1.23 -0.01 10.35
N ASN A 48 1.21 -1.29 10.74
CA ASN A 48 2.42 -2.00 11.13
C ASN A 48 3.41 -2.15 9.96
N LEU A 49 2.91 -2.49 8.76
CA LEU A 49 3.72 -2.57 7.55
C LEU A 49 4.37 -1.21 7.21
N MET A 50 3.59 -0.13 7.23
CA MET A 50 4.10 1.23 6.97
C MET A 50 5.23 1.62 7.92
N LYS A 51 5.09 1.30 9.22
CA LYS A 51 6.17 1.50 10.21
C LYS A 51 7.43 0.73 9.83
N LYS A 52 7.30 -0.54 9.43
CA LYS A 52 8.43 -1.39 8.99
C LYS A 52 9.11 -0.85 7.73
N LEU A 53 8.34 -0.34 6.77
CA LEU A 53 8.83 0.27 5.54
C LEU A 53 9.36 1.72 5.72
N LYS A 54 9.20 2.29 6.93
CA LYS A 54 9.53 3.67 7.27
C LYS A 54 8.78 4.70 6.41
N ILE A 55 7.48 4.48 6.19
CA ILE A 55 6.58 5.37 5.46
C ILE A 55 5.60 5.99 6.45
N GLN A 56 5.46 7.31 6.46
CA GLN A 56 4.50 8.00 7.33
C GLN A 56 3.15 8.14 6.63
N GLU A 57 3.09 8.90 5.55
CA GLU A 57 1.85 9.18 4.82
C GLU A 57 2.03 9.12 3.30
N LYS A 58 3.20 9.54 2.80
CA LYS A 58 3.50 9.61 1.37
C LYS A 58 4.82 8.93 1.04
N THR A 59 4.91 8.40 -0.17
CA THR A 59 6.14 7.85 -0.73
C THR A 59 6.13 7.98 -2.25
N ASP A 60 7.27 8.34 -2.83
CA ASP A 60 7.57 8.26 -4.26
C ASP A 60 8.33 6.96 -4.61
N ASP A 61 8.85 6.26 -3.60
CA ASP A 61 9.39 4.91 -3.73
C ASP A 61 8.27 3.93 -4.14
N VAL A 62 8.35 3.52 -5.41
CA VAL A 62 7.35 2.67 -6.05
C VAL A 62 7.35 1.26 -5.46
N GLU A 63 8.51 0.70 -5.13
CA GLU A 63 8.58 -0.65 -4.54
C GLU A 63 7.83 -0.67 -3.21
N LYS A 64 8.14 0.30 -2.34
CA LYS A 64 7.47 0.47 -1.05
C LYS A 64 5.96 0.67 -1.17
N ALA A 65 5.54 1.50 -2.13
CA ALA A 65 4.13 1.69 -2.42
C ALA A 65 3.46 0.39 -2.86
N MET A 66 4.07 -0.35 -3.77
CA MET A 66 3.52 -1.62 -4.26
C MET A 66 3.47 -2.67 -3.15
N ARG A 67 4.43 -2.71 -2.21
CA ARG A 67 4.35 -3.56 -1.01
C ARG A 67 3.11 -3.25 -0.16
N ILE A 68 2.79 -1.98 0.07
CA ILE A 68 1.56 -1.59 0.79
C ILE A 68 0.33 -2.02 -0.01
N TYR A 69 0.32 -1.78 -1.30
CA TYR A 69 -0.80 -2.11 -2.18
C TYR A 69 -1.10 -3.62 -2.20
N VAL A 70 -0.07 -4.45 -2.40
CA VAL A 70 -0.16 -5.91 -2.34
C VAL A 70 -0.66 -6.35 -0.96
N ALA A 71 -0.12 -5.77 0.12
CA ALA A 71 -0.59 -6.10 1.47
C ALA A 71 -2.09 -5.80 1.64
N ILE A 72 -2.60 -4.66 1.14
CA ILE A 72 -4.03 -4.36 1.21
C ILE A 72 -4.83 -5.39 0.42
N LYS A 73 -4.42 -5.70 -0.82
CA LYS A 73 -5.07 -6.71 -1.67
C LYS A 73 -5.18 -8.06 -0.96
N VAL A 74 -4.06 -8.56 -0.44
CA VAL A 74 -4.02 -9.89 0.20
C VAL A 74 -4.77 -9.88 1.54
N LEU A 75 -4.60 -8.84 2.38
CA LEU A 75 -5.36 -8.76 3.63
C LEU A 75 -6.87 -8.77 3.38
N ASN A 76 -7.34 -8.09 2.33
CA ASN A 76 -8.76 -8.05 1.98
C ASN A 76 -9.32 -9.41 1.54
N SER A 77 -8.50 -10.33 1.02
CA SER A 77 -8.95 -11.69 0.68
C SER A 77 -8.99 -12.63 1.90
N MET A 78 -8.31 -12.29 2.99
CA MET A 78 -8.27 -13.10 4.21
C MET A 78 -9.55 -12.96 5.03
N LYS A 79 -10.06 -14.08 5.57
CA LYS A 79 -11.22 -14.06 6.49
C LYS A 79 -10.83 -13.89 7.97
N ARG A 80 -9.64 -14.37 8.37
CA ARG A 80 -9.21 -14.46 9.78
C ARG A 80 -8.05 -13.53 10.09
N ALA A 81 -8.10 -12.87 11.24
CA ALA A 81 -7.12 -11.87 11.67
C ALA A 81 -5.82 -12.49 12.24
N GLU A 82 -5.81 -13.79 12.54
CA GLU A 82 -4.72 -14.50 13.23
C GLU A 82 -3.43 -14.54 12.39
N GLN A 83 -3.57 -14.63 11.07
CA GLN A 83 -2.43 -14.76 10.15
C GLN A 83 -1.89 -13.41 9.64
N ARG A 84 -2.44 -12.28 10.12
CA ARG A 84 -2.15 -10.95 9.55
C ARG A 84 -0.67 -10.56 9.66
N TYR A 85 -0.01 -10.86 10.77
CA TYR A 85 1.39 -10.48 10.98
C TYR A 85 2.34 -11.34 10.14
N LYS A 86 2.06 -12.64 10.04
CA LYS A 86 2.80 -13.55 9.15
C LYS A 86 2.72 -13.06 7.70
N LEU A 87 1.54 -12.63 7.24
CA LEU A 87 1.39 -12.08 5.90
C LEU A 87 2.17 -10.77 5.72
N VAL A 88 2.11 -9.85 6.69
CA VAL A 88 2.88 -8.60 6.64
C VAL A 88 4.38 -8.91 6.50
N ASP A 89 4.88 -9.91 7.23
CA ASP A 89 6.26 -10.34 7.12
C ASP A 89 6.56 -11.03 5.78
N THR A 90 5.63 -11.82 5.23
CA THR A 90 5.77 -12.38 3.89
C THR A 90 5.87 -11.27 2.85
N VAL A 91 4.96 -10.29 2.85
CA VAL A 91 4.97 -9.19 1.87
C VAL A 91 6.23 -8.32 2.01
N LEU A 92 6.76 -8.17 3.23
CA LEU A 92 8.02 -7.46 3.45
C LEU A 92 9.23 -8.19 2.85
N ASN A 93 9.20 -9.52 2.83
CA ASN A 93 10.29 -10.36 2.35
C ASN A 93 10.12 -10.84 0.90
N LEU A 94 9.02 -10.50 0.22
CA LEU A 94 8.86 -10.80 -1.20
C LEU A 94 9.97 -10.11 -2.01
N PRO A 95 10.59 -10.79 -2.98
CA PRO A 95 11.44 -10.14 -3.98
C PRO A 95 10.68 -9.00 -4.67
N PRO A 96 11.35 -7.89 -5.05
CA PRO A 96 10.70 -6.79 -5.75
C PRO A 96 9.91 -7.24 -6.98
N GLU A 97 10.41 -8.22 -7.73
CA GLU A 97 9.76 -8.78 -8.92
C GLU A 97 8.38 -9.37 -8.59
N GLU A 98 8.27 -10.12 -7.50
CA GLU A 98 6.99 -10.66 -7.01
C GLU A 98 6.07 -9.54 -6.55
N VAL A 99 6.60 -8.53 -5.85
CA VAL A 99 5.82 -7.35 -5.44
C VAL A 99 5.20 -6.67 -6.65
N PHE A 100 5.97 -6.45 -7.72
CA PHE A 100 5.50 -5.82 -8.94
C PHE A 100 4.56 -6.72 -9.76
N PHE A 101 4.73 -8.05 -9.71
CA PHE A 101 3.86 -9.00 -10.39
C PHE A 101 2.45 -9.04 -9.77
N TRP A 102 2.36 -9.03 -8.44
CA TRP A 102 1.08 -9.10 -7.72
C TRP A 102 0.37 -7.75 -7.55
N ALA A 103 1.05 -6.65 -7.87
CA ALA A 103 0.50 -5.30 -7.84
C ALA A 103 -0.32 -4.98 -9.11
#